data_AF-A0A3B8UK88-F1
#
_entry.id   AF-A0A3B8UK88-F1
#
_cell.length_a   1.000
_cell.length_b   1.000
_cell.length_c   1.000
_cell.angle_alpha   90.00
_cell.angle_beta   90.00
_cell.angle_gamma   90.00
#
_symmetry.space_group_name_H-M   'P 1'
#
loop_
_entity.id
_entity.type
_entity.pdbx_description
1 polymer ?
#
loop_
_entity_poly.entity_id
_entity_poly.type
_entity_poly.pdbx_seq_one_letter_code
_entity_poly.pdbx_strand_id
1 'polypeptide(L)'
;EAARAGESGRGFAVVAEQIKRLAEQSNTSSQEIDDTARALMQDSTKAVELMKQMQDIIMNQSESMKETRMVVGKVLDEIESSMKSISSIKASTQKLEVSRNNVVSAVDELSEIAINNVEGTRKTHQETEEVAGSFTQVSESAEQLRRIAGMLADSIDYFKI
;
A
#
# COMPACT_ATOMS: atom_id res chain seq x y z
N GLU A 1 -51.44 -11.91 87.56
CA GLU A 1 -51.55 -11.97 89.04
C GLU A 1 -51.46 -10.61 89.75
N ALA A 2 -50.79 -9.57 89.21
CA ALA A 2 -50.72 -8.25 89.85
C ALA A 2 -52.08 -7.52 90.02
N ALA A 3 -53.00 -7.69 89.06
CA ALA A 3 -54.36 -7.12 89.15
C ALA A 3 -55.23 -7.74 90.27
N ARG A 4 -54.82 -8.90 90.83
CA ARG A 4 -55.53 -9.61 91.91
C ARG A 4 -55.15 -9.13 93.32
N ALA A 5 -54.12 -8.28 93.48
CA ALA A 5 -53.55 -7.91 94.78
C ALA A 5 -54.02 -6.55 95.36
N GLY A 6 -55.03 -5.89 94.78
CA GLY A 6 -55.55 -4.60 95.29
C GLY A 6 -54.51 -3.46 95.24
N GLU A 7 -54.57 -2.50 96.19
CA GLU A 7 -53.67 -1.32 96.22
C GLU A 7 -52.18 -1.68 96.24
N SER A 8 -51.79 -2.76 96.92
CA SER A 8 -50.38 -3.21 96.97
C SER A 8 -49.88 -3.78 95.63
N GLY A 9 -50.77 -4.11 94.69
CA GLY A 9 -50.44 -4.64 93.36
C GLY A 9 -50.25 -3.58 92.26
N ARG A 10 -50.60 -2.31 92.51
CA ARG A 10 -50.51 -1.22 91.51
C ARG A 10 -49.10 -1.02 90.97
N GLY A 11 -48.08 -1.06 91.84
CA GLY A 11 -46.68 -0.95 91.42
C GLY A 11 -46.24 -2.10 90.52
N PHE A 12 -46.60 -3.34 90.87
CA PHE A 12 -46.32 -4.53 90.06
C PHE A 12 -47.07 -4.55 88.73
N ALA A 13 -48.31 -4.03 88.69
CA ALA A 13 -49.08 -3.92 87.46
C ALA A 13 -48.46 -2.91 86.46
N VAL A 14 -47.95 -1.77 86.95
CA VAL A 14 -47.24 -0.78 86.13
C VAL A 14 -45.93 -1.36 85.60
N VAL A 15 -45.16 -2.07 86.43
CA VAL A 15 -43.92 -2.72 86.00
C VAL A 15 -44.19 -3.83 84.97
N ALA A 16 -45.22 -4.64 85.16
CA ALA A 16 -45.60 -5.68 84.20
C ALA A 16 -46.04 -5.09 82.85
N GLU A 17 -46.77 -3.98 82.84
CA GLU A 17 -47.15 -3.27 81.60
C GLU A 17 -45.93 -2.66 80.90
N GLN A 18 -44.97 -2.12 81.65
CA GLN A 18 -43.69 -1.64 81.10
C GLN A 18 -42.85 -2.77 80.51
N ILE A 19 -42.78 -3.92 81.19
CA ILE A 19 -42.09 -5.12 80.67
C ILE A 19 -42.77 -5.62 79.40
N LYS A 20 -44.10 -5.64 79.35
CA LYS A 20 -44.86 -6.03 78.15
C LYS A 20 -44.58 -5.08 76.98
N ARG A 21 -44.61 -3.76 77.20
CA ARG A 21 -44.26 -2.76 76.18
C ARG A 21 -42.81 -2.89 75.71
N LEU A 22 -41.85 -3.11 76.61
CA LEU A 22 -40.45 -3.34 76.27
C LEU A 22 -40.27 -4.63 75.45
N ALA A 23 -41.00 -5.69 75.80
CA ALA A 23 -40.97 -6.94 75.05
C ALA A 23 -41.56 -6.78 73.64
N GLU A 24 -42.71 -6.09 73.50
CA GLU A 24 -43.30 -5.76 72.20
C GLU A 24 -42.35 -4.89 71.36
N GLN A 25 -41.73 -3.87 71.95
CA GLN A 25 -40.77 -3.00 71.27
C GLN A 25 -39.50 -3.77 70.87
N SER A 26 -38.99 -4.64 71.74
CA SER A 26 -37.85 -5.52 71.44
C SER A 26 -38.17 -6.49 70.30
N ASN A 27 -39.40 -7.01 70.25
CA ASN A 27 -39.85 -7.89 69.18
C ASN A 27 -39.95 -7.15 67.85
N THR A 28 -40.51 -5.93 67.83
CA THR A 28 -40.56 -5.08 66.64
C THR A 28 -39.16 -4.74 66.12
N SER A 29 -38.25 -4.30 66.99
CA SER A 29 -36.86 -4.00 66.59
C SER A 29 -36.13 -5.25 66.08
N SER A 30 -36.39 -6.43 66.66
CA SER A 30 -35.82 -7.69 66.15
C SER A 30 -36.33 -8.03 64.75
N GLN A 31 -37.61 -7.75 64.47
CA GLN A 31 -38.19 -7.94 63.13
C GLN A 31 -37.58 -6.98 62.10
N GLU A 32 -37.40 -5.71 62.45
CA GLU A 32 -36.74 -4.72 61.59
C GLU A 32 -35.27 -5.11 61.28
N ILE A 33 -34.56 -5.67 62.27
CA ILE A 33 -33.21 -6.19 62.07
C ILE A 33 -33.21 -7.40 61.13
N ASP A 34 -34.15 -8.34 61.27
CA ASP A 34 -34.27 -9.50 60.38
C ASP A 34 -34.55 -9.07 58.93
N ASP A 35 -35.49 -8.13 58.74
CA ASP A 35 -35.83 -7.61 57.42
C ASP A 35 -34.63 -6.90 56.76
N THR A 36 -33.89 -6.10 57.55
CA THR A 36 -32.66 -5.43 57.09
C THR A 36 -31.57 -6.45 56.72
N ALA A 37 -31.39 -7.48 57.55
CA ALA A 37 -30.41 -8.53 57.29
C ALA A 37 -30.74 -9.31 56.01
N ARG A 38 -32.02 -9.63 55.78
CA ARG A 38 -32.48 -10.27 54.54
C ARG A 38 -32.21 -9.42 53.31
N ALA A 39 -32.52 -8.13 53.37
CA ALA A 39 -32.23 -7.20 52.27
C ALA A 39 -30.72 -7.17 51.96
N LEU A 40 -29.88 -7.11 52.99
CA LEU A 40 -28.43 -7.05 52.84
C LEU A 40 -27.84 -8.35 52.27
N MET A 41 -28.42 -9.51 52.63
CA MET A 41 -28.07 -10.80 52.02
C MET A 41 -28.47 -10.88 50.54
N GLN A 42 -29.65 -10.34 50.19
CA GLN A 42 -30.11 -10.30 48.81
C GLN A 42 -29.21 -9.40 47.95
N ASP A 43 -28.87 -8.21 48.44
CA ASP A 43 -27.95 -7.29 47.76
C ASP A 43 -26.55 -7.90 47.62
N SER A 44 -26.06 -8.59 48.65
CA SER A 44 -24.77 -9.30 48.59
C SER A 44 -24.78 -10.39 47.51
N THR A 45 -25.86 -11.16 47.42
CA THR A 45 -26.02 -12.19 46.38
C THR A 45 -26.02 -11.57 44.98
N LYS A 46 -26.74 -10.45 44.81
CA LYS A 46 -26.79 -9.70 43.55
C LYS A 46 -25.43 -9.12 43.17
N ALA A 47 -24.67 -8.62 44.14
CA ALA A 47 -23.32 -8.11 43.92
C ALA A 47 -22.36 -9.22 43.44
N VAL A 48 -22.46 -10.43 44.01
CA VAL A 48 -21.67 -11.59 43.55
C VAL A 48 -22.03 -11.98 42.11
N GLU A 49 -23.32 -11.98 41.77
CA GLU A 49 -23.76 -12.29 40.40
C GLU A 49 -23.24 -11.26 39.38
N LEU A 50 -23.31 -9.98 39.72
CA LEU A 50 -22.75 -8.89 38.90
C LEU A 50 -21.23 -9.02 38.74
N MET A 51 -20.51 -9.41 39.80
CA MET A 51 -19.07 -9.64 39.71
C MET A 51 -18.72 -10.79 38.77
N LYS A 52 -19.50 -11.89 38.75
CA LYS A 52 -19.31 -12.98 37.79
C LYS A 52 -19.52 -12.52 36.35
N GLN A 53 -20.61 -11.77 36.10
CA GLN A 53 -20.86 -11.21 34.77
C GLN A 53 -19.75 -10.26 34.32
N MET A 54 -19.23 -9.44 35.24
CA MET A 54 -18.11 -8.55 34.96
C MET A 54 -16.83 -9.33 34.61
N GLN A 55 -16.57 -10.45 35.30
CA GLN A 55 -15.44 -11.31 35.00
C GLN A 55 -15.54 -11.89 33.58
N ASP A 56 -16.71 -12.36 33.16
CA ASP A 56 -16.93 -12.88 31.80
C ASP A 56 -16.72 -11.80 30.73
N ILE A 57 -17.21 -10.58 30.98
CA ILE A 57 -17.02 -9.44 30.08
C ILE A 57 -15.53 -9.11 29.93
N ILE A 58 -14.78 -9.07 31.05
CA ILE A 58 -13.34 -8.78 31.02
C ILE A 58 -12.57 -9.87 30.25
N MET A 59 -12.95 -11.14 30.40
CA MET A 59 -12.32 -12.24 29.65
C MET A 59 -12.55 -12.10 28.15
N ASN A 60 -13.79 -11.86 27.73
CA ASN A 60 -14.12 -11.64 26.31
C ASN A 60 -13.40 -10.41 25.75
N GLN A 61 -13.34 -9.32 26.51
CA GLN A 61 -12.63 -8.11 26.10
C GLN A 61 -11.12 -8.35 25.96
N SER A 62 -10.52 -9.16 26.84
CA SER A 62 -9.12 -9.55 26.74
C SER A 62 -8.84 -10.32 25.44
N GLU A 63 -9.73 -11.22 25.05
CA GLU A 63 -9.62 -11.98 23.81
C GLU A 63 -9.75 -11.06 22.57
N SER A 64 -10.75 -10.19 22.53
CA SER A 64 -10.90 -9.21 21.44
C SER A 64 -9.69 -8.27 21.32
N MET A 65 -9.07 -7.89 22.44
CA MET A 65 -7.84 -7.09 22.43
C MET A 65 -6.64 -7.86 21.90
N LYS A 66 -6.55 -9.16 22.16
CA LYS A 66 -5.51 -10.02 21.59
C LYS A 66 -5.67 -10.15 20.07
N GLU A 67 -6.89 -10.33 19.59
CA GLU A 67 -7.20 -10.38 18.16
C GLU A 67 -6.87 -9.04 17.48
N THR A 68 -7.29 -7.92 18.08
CA THR A 68 -6.98 -6.56 17.59
C THR A 68 -5.47 -6.36 17.45
N ARG A 69 -4.69 -6.79 18.45
CA ARG A 69 -3.22 -6.71 18.40
C ARG A 69 -2.64 -7.51 17.24
N MET A 70 -3.18 -8.68 16.96
CA MET A 70 -2.73 -9.52 15.84
C MET A 70 -3.03 -8.86 14.49
N VAL A 71 -4.23 -8.30 14.32
CA VAL A 71 -4.62 -7.58 13.10
C VAL A 71 -3.72 -6.36 12.88
N VAL A 72 -3.49 -5.56 13.91
CA VAL A 72 -2.58 -4.40 13.83
C VAL A 72 -1.15 -4.84 13.47
N GLY A 73 -0.67 -5.96 14.03
CA GLY A 73 0.64 -6.52 13.66
C GLY A 73 0.73 -6.83 12.16
N LYS A 74 -0.28 -7.53 11.60
CA LYS A 74 -0.33 -7.82 10.16
C LYS A 74 -0.36 -6.56 9.30
N VAL A 75 -1.09 -5.53 9.71
CA VAL A 75 -1.14 -4.25 8.98
C VAL A 75 0.26 -3.60 8.95
N LEU A 76 1.01 -3.66 10.05
CA LEU A 76 2.38 -3.13 10.10
C LEU A 76 3.30 -3.90 9.15
N ASP A 77 3.21 -5.23 9.12
CA ASP A 77 3.99 -6.07 8.20
C ASP A 77 3.68 -5.76 6.73
N GLU A 78 2.40 -5.53 6.39
CA GLU A 78 1.98 -5.14 5.04
C GLU A 78 2.49 -3.74 4.64
N ILE A 79 2.52 -2.80 5.59
CA ILE A 79 3.11 -1.47 5.39
C ILE A 79 4.61 -1.58 5.11
N GLU A 80 5.34 -2.41 5.86
CA GLU A 80 6.78 -2.62 5.64
C GLU A 80 7.05 -3.23 4.25
N SER A 81 6.27 -4.24 3.86
CA SER A 81 6.33 -4.83 2.51
C SER A 81 6.06 -3.79 1.42
N SER A 82 5.07 -2.93 1.62
CA SER A 82 4.73 -1.85 0.67
C SER A 82 5.88 -0.86 0.52
N MET A 83 6.53 -0.48 1.62
CA MET A 83 7.72 0.38 1.60
C MET A 83 8.88 -0.24 0.82
N LYS A 84 9.10 -1.55 0.95
CA LYS A 84 10.13 -2.27 0.19
C LYS A 84 9.82 -2.29 -1.31
N SER A 85 8.55 -2.49 -1.67
CA SER A 85 8.07 -2.41 -3.06
C SER A 85 8.28 -1.02 -3.65
N ILE A 86 7.95 0.04 -2.91
CA ILE A 86 8.18 1.44 -3.33
C ILE A 86 9.66 1.71 -3.57
N SER A 87 10.54 1.25 -2.68
CA SER A 87 12.00 1.38 -2.86
C SER A 87 12.49 0.66 -4.12
N SER A 88 11.96 -0.52 -4.40
CA SER A 88 12.29 -1.30 -5.60
C SER A 88 11.81 -0.60 -6.88
N ILE A 89 10.61 -0.02 -6.87
CA ILE A 89 10.08 0.79 -7.99
C ILE A 89 10.99 1.99 -8.22
N LYS A 90 11.37 2.72 -7.16
CA LYS A 90 12.28 3.86 -7.27
C LYS A 90 13.61 3.49 -7.95
N ALA A 91 14.21 2.37 -7.55
CA ALA A 91 15.45 1.88 -8.15
C ALA A 91 15.26 1.51 -9.63
N SER A 92 14.14 0.87 -9.99
CA SER A 92 13.81 0.56 -11.38
C SER A 92 13.60 1.82 -12.23
N THR A 93 12.92 2.82 -11.70
CA THR A 93 12.72 4.11 -12.38
C THR A 93 14.05 4.82 -12.64
N GLN A 94 14.99 4.78 -11.69
CA GLN A 94 16.33 5.33 -11.90
C GLN A 94 17.09 4.61 -13.01
N LYS A 95 16.98 3.27 -13.09
CA LYS A 95 17.56 2.50 -14.21
C LYS A 95 16.91 2.86 -15.54
N LEU A 96 15.59 3.09 -15.55
CA LEU A 96 14.86 3.49 -16.75
C LEU A 96 15.33 4.85 -17.27
N GLU A 97 15.58 5.82 -16.39
CA GLU A 97 16.14 7.13 -16.77
C GLU A 97 17.52 7.00 -17.43
N VAL A 98 18.40 6.16 -16.87
CA VAL A 98 19.71 5.89 -17.49
C VAL A 98 19.53 5.25 -18.87
N SER A 99 18.67 4.25 -19.00
CA SER A 99 18.39 3.60 -20.28
C SER A 99 17.79 4.57 -21.30
N ARG A 100 16.91 5.47 -20.86
CA ARG A 100 16.30 6.51 -21.70
C ARG A 100 17.38 7.44 -22.27
N ASN A 101 18.32 7.89 -21.44
CA ASN A 101 19.41 8.75 -21.89
C ASN A 101 20.30 8.05 -22.92
N ASN A 102 20.63 6.77 -22.71
CA ASN A 102 21.40 5.98 -23.69
C ASN A 102 20.67 5.87 -25.03
N VAL A 103 19.35 5.67 -25.01
CA VAL A 103 18.54 5.61 -26.24
C VAL A 103 18.55 6.95 -26.96
N VAL A 104 18.41 8.07 -26.24
CA VAL A 104 18.47 9.42 -26.83
C VAL A 104 19.83 9.64 -27.49
N SER A 105 20.94 9.33 -26.81
CA SER A 105 22.28 9.46 -27.39
C SER A 105 22.47 8.59 -28.64
N ALA A 106 21.99 7.34 -28.63
CA ALA A 106 22.06 6.47 -29.79
C ALA A 106 21.24 7.00 -30.98
N VAL A 107 20.10 7.64 -30.71
CA VAL A 107 19.28 8.29 -31.77
C VAL A 107 20.00 9.50 -32.35
N ASP A 108 20.67 10.31 -31.54
CA ASP A 108 21.48 11.44 -32.01
C ASP A 108 22.64 10.97 -32.89
N GLU A 109 23.37 9.93 -32.47
CA GLU A 109 24.44 9.32 -33.27
C GLU A 109 23.92 8.76 -34.60
N LEU A 110 22.77 8.09 -34.60
CA LEU A 110 22.15 7.59 -35.83
C LEU A 110 21.74 8.72 -36.78
N SER A 111 21.28 9.85 -36.24
CA SER A 111 20.95 11.04 -37.02
C SER A 111 22.20 11.60 -37.72
N GLU A 112 23.31 11.70 -37.00
CA GLU A 112 24.59 12.14 -37.56
C GLU A 112 25.07 11.20 -38.68
N ILE A 113 25.02 9.88 -38.44
CA ILE A 113 25.36 8.88 -39.47
C ILE A 113 24.47 9.02 -40.70
N ALA A 114 23.16 9.25 -40.53
CA ALA A 114 22.23 9.43 -41.64
C ALA A 114 22.57 10.67 -42.48
N ILE A 115 22.92 11.79 -41.83
CA ILE A 115 23.36 13.02 -42.51
C ILE A 115 24.64 12.76 -43.32
N ASN A 116 25.63 12.11 -42.70
CA ASN A 116 26.90 11.76 -43.37
C ASN A 116 26.67 10.81 -44.56
N ASN A 117 25.74 9.87 -44.45
CA ASN A 117 25.36 8.97 -45.55
C ASN A 117 24.72 9.72 -46.72
N VAL A 118 23.85 10.70 -46.45
CA VAL A 118 23.26 11.56 -47.50
C VAL A 118 24.36 12.33 -48.21
N GLU A 119 25.31 12.91 -47.48
CA GLU A 119 26.44 13.62 -48.07
C GLU A 119 27.34 12.69 -48.90
N GLY A 120 27.69 11.52 -48.37
CA GLY A 120 28.48 10.51 -49.07
C GLY A 120 27.80 10.01 -50.35
N THR A 121 26.48 9.79 -50.30
CA THR A 121 25.68 9.40 -51.47
C THR A 121 25.66 10.51 -52.51
N ARG A 122 25.48 11.78 -52.09
CA ARG A 122 25.53 12.95 -52.97
C ARG A 122 26.89 13.06 -53.68
N LYS A 123 27.98 12.88 -52.93
CA LYS A 123 29.34 12.90 -53.49
C LYS A 123 29.55 11.79 -54.51
N THR A 124 29.14 10.56 -54.18
CA THR A 124 29.23 9.40 -55.07
C THR A 124 28.43 9.63 -56.36
N HIS A 125 27.24 10.24 -56.27
CA HIS A 125 26.44 10.59 -57.42
C HIS A 125 27.16 11.60 -58.33
N GLN A 126 27.76 12.64 -57.77
CA GLN A 126 28.55 13.63 -58.53
C GLN A 126 29.74 12.98 -59.23
N GLU A 127 30.52 12.14 -58.54
CA GLU A 127 31.64 11.41 -59.13
C GLU A 127 31.18 10.48 -60.27
N THR A 128 30.00 9.87 -60.12
CA THR A 128 29.42 9.01 -61.17
C THR A 128 29.06 9.81 -62.42
N GLU A 129 28.50 11.01 -62.29
CA GLU A 129 28.21 11.92 -63.41
C GLU A 129 29.49 12.35 -64.14
N GLU A 130 30.56 12.68 -63.41
CA GLU A 130 31.86 13.04 -63.99
C GLU A 130 32.47 11.87 -64.80
N VAL A 131 32.37 10.65 -64.26
CA VAL A 131 32.82 9.44 -64.95
C VAL A 131 32.00 9.22 -66.23
N ALA A 132 30.67 9.37 -66.18
CA ALA A 132 29.81 9.24 -67.36
C ALA A 132 30.16 10.25 -68.46
N GLY A 133 30.44 11.50 -68.09
CA GLY A 133 30.93 12.53 -69.01
C GLY A 133 32.27 12.15 -69.66
N SER A 134 33.21 11.65 -68.87
CA SER A 134 34.52 11.19 -69.36
C SER A 134 34.37 10.02 -70.35
N PHE A 135 33.47 9.08 -70.07
CA PHE A 135 33.16 7.97 -70.99
C PHE A 135 32.59 8.47 -72.32
N THR A 136 31.75 9.49 -72.29
CA THR A 136 31.21 10.13 -73.51
C THR A 136 32.35 10.69 -74.37
N GLN A 137 33.27 11.43 -73.74
CA GLN A 137 34.45 11.98 -74.43
C GLN A 137 35.39 10.91 -74.98
N VAL A 138 35.59 9.80 -74.26
CA VAL A 138 36.36 8.65 -74.74
C VAL A 138 35.69 8.03 -75.97
N SER A 139 34.36 7.86 -75.94
CA SER A 139 33.60 7.33 -77.07
C SER A 139 33.72 8.21 -78.31
N GLU A 140 33.56 9.54 -78.17
CA GLU A 140 33.75 10.49 -79.26
C GLU A 140 35.16 10.44 -79.85
N SER A 141 36.18 10.36 -78.99
CA SER A 141 37.58 10.24 -79.40
C SER A 141 37.83 8.94 -80.18
N ALA A 142 37.25 7.83 -79.73
CA ALA A 142 37.33 6.55 -80.43
C ALA A 142 36.66 6.59 -81.81
N GLU A 143 35.53 7.27 -81.96
CA GLU A 143 34.88 7.47 -83.26
C GLU A 143 35.73 8.33 -84.20
N GLN A 144 36.34 9.41 -83.69
CA GLN A 144 37.26 10.24 -84.46
C GLN A 144 38.47 9.45 -84.94
N LEU A 145 39.09 8.65 -84.05
CA LEU A 145 40.19 7.76 -84.41
C LEU A 145 39.78 6.75 -85.49
N ARG A 146 38.59 6.14 -85.36
CA ARG A 146 38.03 5.24 -86.39
C ARG A 146 37.89 5.94 -87.74
N ARG A 147 37.41 7.19 -87.76
CA ARG A 147 37.27 7.99 -88.99
C ARG A 147 38.64 8.31 -89.61
N ILE A 148 39.62 8.71 -88.82
CA ILE A 148 40.99 8.99 -89.27
C ILE A 148 41.63 7.73 -89.85
N ALA A 149 41.51 6.59 -89.16
CA ALA A 149 42.00 5.31 -89.63
C ALA A 149 41.38 4.90 -90.98
N GLY A 150 40.07 5.13 -91.16
CA GLY A 150 39.38 4.91 -92.44
C GLY A 150 39.92 5.79 -93.57
N MET A 151 40.04 7.10 -93.35
CA MET A 151 40.62 8.02 -94.36
C MET A 151 42.06 7.66 -94.72
N LEU A 152 42.86 7.24 -93.74
CA LEU A 152 44.23 6.79 -93.99
C LEU A 152 44.27 5.52 -94.84
N ALA A 153 43.38 4.56 -94.57
CA ALA A 153 43.25 3.33 -95.36
C ALA A 153 42.86 3.65 -96.82
N ASP A 154 41.86 4.51 -97.02
CA ASP A 154 41.43 4.95 -98.37
C ASP A 154 42.56 5.66 -99.13
N SER A 155 43.31 6.53 -98.44
CA SER A 155 44.44 7.22 -99.04
C SER A 155 45.56 6.26 -99.46
N ILE A 156 45.85 5.23 -98.68
CA ILE A 156 46.84 4.20 -99.04
C ILE A 156 46.38 3.42 -100.27
N ASP A 157 45.09 3.14 -100.39
CA ASP A 157 44.53 2.42 -101.54
C ASP A 157 44.64 3.21 -102.85
N TYR A 158 44.45 4.54 -102.80
CA TYR A 158 44.68 5.43 -103.95
C TYR A 158 46.12 5.35 -104.49
N PHE A 159 47.12 5.19 -103.62
CA PHE A 159 48.53 5.08 -104.00
C PHE A 159 48.97 3.66 -104.39
N LYS A 160 48.08 2.66 -104.36
CA LYS A 160 48.34 1.29 -104.83
C LYS A 160 48.10 1.07 -106.33
N ILE A 161 47.57 2.08 -107.05
CA ILE A 161 47.46 2.13 -108.51
C ILE A 161 48.71 2.80 -109.09
#